data_AF-W2UHC2-F1
#
_entry.id   AF-W2UHC2-F1
#
_cell.length_a   1.000
_cell.length_b   1.000
_cell.length_c   1.000
_cell.angle_alpha   90.00
_cell.angle_beta   90.00
_cell.angle_gamma   90.00
#
_symmetry.space_group_name_H-M   'P 1'
#
loop_
_entity.id
_entity.type
_entity.pdbx_description
1 polymer ?
#
loop_
_entity_poly.entity_id
_entity_poly.type
_entity_poly.pdbx_seq_one_letter_code
_entity_poly.pdbx_strand_id
1 'polypeptide(L)'
;MIATLTKLPSRRLFSILSSLIVVFTLNSCGDYRSEETCGDSIAEGDKGRFEVDKDGFAKDTESGVVWYRCSAGQQYSNFRCKGEILYLSWDEAIDYAAEFSEKSGITWRLPTDSEMQSVTEDACVAPAINHNAFPSIAVENHWTSSKGLHQDIFRCAVNTYSGRLSCRQPRDVGQPFMLVRGD
;
A
#
# COMPACT_ATOMS: atom_id res chain seq x y z
N MET A 1 7.64 22.65 -66.19
CA MET A 1 7.92 21.91 -64.95
C MET A 1 9.37 22.17 -64.57
N ILE A 2 9.60 22.83 -63.43
CA ILE A 2 10.76 22.72 -62.51
C ILE A 2 10.53 23.86 -61.50
N ALA A 3 10.12 23.50 -60.29
CA ALA A 3 10.00 24.45 -59.18
C ALA A 3 11.39 24.75 -58.65
N THR A 4 11.77 26.03 -58.65
CA THR A 4 13.05 26.53 -58.13
C THR A 4 13.02 26.50 -56.60
N LEU A 5 13.80 25.58 -56.01
CA LEU A 5 14.08 25.59 -54.57
C LEU A 5 14.93 26.83 -54.23
N THR A 6 14.33 27.80 -53.55
CA THR A 6 15.05 28.96 -52.99
C THR A 6 15.84 28.51 -51.76
N LYS A 7 17.18 28.52 -51.84
CA LYS A 7 18.07 28.27 -50.70
C LYS A 7 17.89 29.37 -49.65
N LEU A 8 17.39 29.00 -48.48
CA LEU A 8 17.33 29.89 -47.32
C LEU A 8 18.76 30.21 -46.79
N PRO A 9 19.05 31.47 -46.43
CA PRO A 9 20.36 31.87 -45.93
C PRO A 9 20.68 31.21 -44.59
N SER A 10 21.92 30.73 -44.42
CA SER A 10 22.38 29.89 -43.29
C SER A 10 22.06 30.45 -41.91
N ARG A 11 22.15 31.78 -41.73
CA ARG A 11 21.78 32.46 -40.48
C ARG A 11 20.28 32.35 -40.13
N ARG A 12 19.39 32.35 -41.13
CA ARG A 12 17.95 32.13 -40.91
C ARG A 12 17.65 30.67 -40.61
N LEU A 13 18.39 29.74 -41.22
CA LEU A 13 18.27 28.31 -40.91
C LEU A 13 18.65 28.01 -39.46
N PHE A 14 19.77 28.57 -38.97
CA PHE A 14 20.20 28.42 -37.57
C PHE A 14 19.22 29.04 -36.57
N SER A 15 18.65 30.22 -36.88
CA SER A 15 17.68 30.87 -36.00
C SER A 15 16.36 30.08 -35.92
N ILE A 16 15.90 29.53 -37.04
CA ILE A 16 14.70 28.68 -37.09
C ILE A 16 14.95 27.36 -36.36
N LEU A 17 16.14 26.76 -36.52
CA LEU A 17 16.53 25.53 -35.81
C LEU A 17 16.58 25.75 -34.30
N SER A 18 17.19 26.85 -33.83
CA SER A 18 17.21 27.19 -32.41
C SER A 18 15.82 27.45 -31.85
N SER A 19 14.94 28.14 -32.58
CA SER A 19 13.55 28.35 -32.14
C SER A 19 12.75 27.06 -32.07
N LEU A 20 12.94 26.12 -33.01
CA LEU A 20 12.29 24.81 -32.99
C LEU A 20 12.78 23.95 -31.81
N ILE A 21 14.08 23.98 -31.50
CA ILE A 21 14.65 23.26 -30.35
C ILE A 21 14.08 23.78 -29.03
N VAL A 22 13.94 25.11 -28.87
CA VAL A 22 13.34 25.72 -27.66
C VAL A 22 11.87 25.32 -27.50
N VAL A 23 11.09 25.30 -28.59
CA VAL A 23 9.68 24.85 -28.56
C VAL A 23 9.56 23.36 -28.20
N PHE A 24 10.48 22.51 -28.67
CA PHE A 24 10.53 21.10 -28.27
C PHE A 24 10.92 20.91 -26.79
N THR A 25 11.80 21.74 -26.23
CA THR A 25 12.15 21.66 -24.80
C THR A 25 11.02 22.15 -23.87
N LEU A 26 10.22 23.13 -24.30
CA LEU A 26 9.11 23.66 -23.49
C LEU A 26 7.87 22.75 -23.47
N ASN A 27 7.71 21.85 -24.44
CA ASN A 27 6.69 20.80 -24.41
C ASN A 27 7.15 19.54 -23.67
N SER A 28 8.40 19.49 -23.19
CA SER A 28 8.93 18.40 -22.38
C SER A 28 8.79 18.66 -20.87
N CYS A 29 7.82 19.48 -20.45
CA CYS A 29 7.24 19.34 -19.12
C CYS A 29 6.33 18.12 -19.15
N GLY A 30 6.93 16.94 -19.07
CA GLY A 30 6.19 15.67 -19.03
C GLY A 30 5.15 15.69 -17.92
N ASP A 31 3.98 15.16 -18.24
CA ASP A 31 2.93 14.76 -17.30
C ASP A 31 3.58 13.96 -16.15
N TYR A 32 3.92 14.62 -15.05
CA TYR A 32 4.11 13.95 -13.77
C TYR A 32 2.70 13.56 -13.31
N ARG A 33 2.13 12.51 -13.90
CA ARG A 33 0.96 11.85 -13.32
C ARG A 33 1.42 11.26 -11.99
N SER A 34 1.28 12.04 -10.92
CA SER A 34 1.27 11.51 -9.57
C SER A 34 0.14 10.49 -9.50
N GLU A 35 0.45 9.27 -9.04
CA GLU A 35 -0.58 8.27 -8.74
C GLU A 35 -1.59 8.88 -7.75
N GLU A 36 -2.87 8.57 -7.93
CA GLU A 36 -3.95 9.11 -7.09
C GLU A 36 -3.84 8.54 -5.68
N THR A 37 -3.99 9.36 -4.64
CA THR A 37 -3.88 8.87 -3.25
C THR A 37 -5.24 8.40 -2.73
N CYS A 38 -5.27 7.28 -2.00
CA CYS A 38 -6.54 6.76 -1.49
C CYS A 38 -7.20 7.67 -0.44
N GLY A 39 -6.45 8.60 0.14
CA GLY A 39 -7.01 9.64 1.00
C GLY A 39 -7.91 10.62 0.23
N ASP A 40 -7.60 10.87 -1.04
CA ASP A 40 -8.35 11.78 -1.91
C ASP A 40 -9.41 11.03 -2.75
N SER A 41 -9.15 9.77 -3.12
CA SER A 41 -10.04 8.96 -3.98
C SER A 41 -11.25 8.38 -3.26
N ILE A 42 -11.10 8.02 -1.98
CA ILE A 42 -12.14 7.30 -1.24
C ILE A 42 -12.94 8.31 -0.42
N ALA A 43 -14.24 8.41 -0.71
CA ALA A 43 -15.13 9.34 -0.03
C ALA A 43 -15.21 9.04 1.48
N GLU A 44 -15.37 10.08 2.30
CA GLU A 44 -15.54 9.93 3.75
C GLU A 44 -16.72 9.00 4.06
N GLY A 45 -16.48 8.01 4.91
CA GLY A 45 -17.50 7.04 5.31
C GLY A 45 -17.69 5.89 4.33
N ASP A 46 -17.10 5.93 3.13
CA ASP A 46 -17.11 4.81 2.20
C ASP A 46 -16.14 3.71 2.64
N LYS A 47 -16.70 2.60 3.11
CA LYS A 47 -15.94 1.44 3.60
C LYS A 47 -15.80 0.35 2.55
N GLY A 48 -16.22 0.61 1.31
CA GLY A 48 -16.30 -0.39 0.27
C GLY A 48 -17.09 -1.61 0.73
N ARG A 49 -16.46 -2.78 0.65
CA ARG A 49 -17.07 -4.08 1.00
C ARG A 49 -16.92 -4.49 2.47
N PHE A 50 -16.39 -3.63 3.33
CA PHE A 50 -16.14 -3.95 4.73
C PHE A 50 -17.32 -3.58 5.64
N GLU A 51 -17.82 -4.57 6.38
CA GLU A 51 -18.74 -4.36 7.50
C GLU A 51 -17.92 -4.11 8.78
N VAL A 52 -17.95 -2.88 9.32
CA VAL A 52 -17.19 -2.51 10.52
C VAL A 52 -18.08 -2.36 11.75
N ASP A 53 -17.54 -2.67 12.92
CA ASP A 53 -18.24 -2.52 14.19
C ASP A 53 -17.60 -1.50 15.15
N LYS A 54 -18.26 -1.33 16.30
CA LYS A 54 -17.82 -0.44 17.40
C LYS A 54 -16.63 -0.99 18.19
N ASP A 55 -16.37 -2.28 18.09
CA ASP A 55 -15.33 -2.98 18.86
C ASP A 55 -13.99 -3.02 18.10
N GLY A 56 -13.98 -2.53 16.86
CA GLY A 56 -12.77 -2.36 16.05
C GLY A 56 -12.52 -3.49 15.09
N PHE A 57 -13.56 -4.24 14.72
CA PHE A 57 -13.46 -5.30 13.72
C PHE A 57 -14.00 -4.83 12.37
N ALA A 58 -13.38 -5.33 11.29
CA ALA A 58 -13.83 -5.15 9.92
C ALA A 58 -13.97 -6.52 9.26
N LYS A 59 -15.20 -6.91 8.94
CA LYS A 59 -15.47 -8.14 8.18
C LYS A 59 -15.46 -7.83 6.70
N ASP A 60 -14.58 -8.49 5.96
CA ASP A 60 -14.62 -8.50 4.51
C ASP A 60 -15.81 -9.36 4.07
N THR A 61 -16.80 -8.75 3.41
CA THR A 61 -18.01 -9.46 2.98
C THR A 61 -17.77 -10.44 1.83
N GLU A 62 -16.65 -10.31 1.12
CA GLU A 62 -16.30 -11.19 -0.01
C GLU A 62 -15.54 -12.43 0.47
N SER A 63 -14.49 -12.25 1.28
CA SER A 63 -13.67 -13.36 1.78
C SER A 63 -14.20 -13.97 3.10
N GLY A 64 -15.05 -13.24 3.82
CA GLY A 64 -15.52 -13.62 5.16
C GLY A 64 -14.50 -13.35 6.29
N VAL A 65 -13.28 -12.93 5.94
CA VAL A 65 -12.19 -12.69 6.91
C VAL A 65 -12.52 -11.50 7.80
N VAL A 66 -12.34 -11.68 9.11
CA VAL A 66 -12.54 -10.63 10.11
C VAL A 66 -11.20 -10.07 10.52
N TRP A 67 -10.99 -8.80 10.23
CA TRP A 67 -9.79 -8.05 10.55
C TRP A 67 -9.92 -7.30 11.87
N TYR A 68 -8.82 -7.17 12.58
CA TYR A 68 -8.66 -6.07 13.52
C TYR A 68 -8.28 -4.81 12.76
N ARG A 69 -9.04 -3.73 12.98
CA ARG A 69 -8.94 -2.50 12.17
C ARG A 69 -7.65 -1.70 12.41
N CYS A 70 -7.00 -1.92 13.55
CA CYS A 70 -5.76 -1.26 13.91
C CYS A 70 -4.56 -2.19 13.67
N SER A 71 -3.40 -1.60 13.38
CA SER A 71 -2.15 -2.34 13.37
C SER A 71 -1.83 -2.90 14.75
N ALA A 72 -1.07 -4.00 14.78
CA ALA A 72 -0.63 -4.59 16.04
C ALA A 72 0.09 -3.56 16.93
N GLY A 73 -0.16 -3.63 18.24
CA GLY A 73 0.30 -2.64 19.22
C GLY A 73 -0.71 -1.52 19.53
N GLN A 74 -1.64 -1.25 18.61
CA GLN A 74 -2.65 -0.22 18.80
C GLN A 74 -3.96 -0.79 19.34
N GLN A 75 -4.75 0.07 19.97
CA GLN A 75 -6.08 -0.26 20.46
C GLN A 75 -7.13 0.63 19.78
N TYR A 76 -8.16 0.00 19.23
CA TYR A 76 -9.33 0.70 18.72
C TYR A 76 -10.17 1.30 19.87
N SER A 77 -10.35 2.61 19.88
CA SER A 77 -11.12 3.34 20.89
C SER A 77 -11.63 4.67 20.34
N ASN A 78 -12.92 4.97 20.56
CA ASN A 78 -13.57 6.20 20.07
C ASN A 78 -13.36 6.44 18.57
N PHE A 79 -13.59 5.41 17.76
CA PHE A 79 -13.46 5.45 16.29
C PHE A 79 -12.04 5.71 15.76
N ARG A 80 -11.00 5.49 16.58
CA ARG A 80 -9.59 5.70 16.20
C ARG A 80 -8.70 4.59 16.76
N CYS A 81 -7.58 4.36 16.10
CA CYS A 81 -6.49 3.56 16.64
C CYS A 81 -5.62 4.43 17.55
N LYS A 82 -5.45 4.01 18.80
CA LYS A 82 -4.63 4.70 19.82
C LYS A 82 -3.45 3.83 20.20
N GLY A 83 -2.37 4.47 20.62
CA GLY A 83 -1.10 3.81 20.92
C GLY A 83 -0.18 3.78 19.70
N GLU A 84 0.96 3.12 19.87
CA GLU A 84 2.01 3.04 18.87
C GLU A 84 1.92 1.73 18.09
N ILE A 85 2.32 1.77 16.82
CA ILE A 85 2.45 0.58 15.99
C ILE A 85 3.65 -0.21 16.48
N LEU A 86 3.50 -1.52 16.68
CA LEU A 86 4.62 -2.41 16.98
C LEU A 86 5.36 -2.78 15.71
N TYR A 87 6.69 -2.68 15.78
CA TYR A 87 7.61 -3.13 14.75
C TYR A 87 8.39 -4.32 15.28
N LEU A 88 8.04 -5.52 14.81
CA LEU A 88 8.61 -6.76 15.32
C LEU A 88 9.27 -7.54 14.19
N SER A 89 10.26 -8.36 14.52
CA SER A 89 10.71 -9.40 13.60
C SER A 89 9.55 -10.35 13.28
N TRP A 90 9.67 -11.12 12.21
CA TRP A 90 8.58 -11.99 11.80
C TRP A 90 8.22 -13.03 12.88
N ASP A 91 9.22 -13.56 13.59
CA ASP A 91 8.98 -14.53 14.68
C ASP A 91 8.27 -13.90 15.86
N GLU A 92 8.73 -12.73 16.29
CA GLU A 92 8.09 -11.96 17.36
C GLU A 92 6.66 -11.56 16.98
N ALA A 93 6.37 -11.28 15.71
CA ALA A 93 5.01 -10.99 15.25
C ALA A 93 4.08 -12.22 15.32
N ILE A 94 4.60 -13.41 14.99
CA ILE A 94 3.85 -14.67 15.13
C ILE A 94 3.59 -14.98 16.60
N ASP A 95 4.59 -14.82 17.47
CA ASP A 95 4.46 -15.02 18.91
C ASP A 95 3.49 -14.01 19.53
N TYR A 96 3.55 -12.75 19.09
CA TYR A 96 2.60 -11.71 19.49
C TYR A 96 1.16 -12.10 19.15
N ALA A 97 0.90 -12.61 17.94
CA ALA A 97 -0.44 -13.02 17.55
C ALA A 97 -0.94 -14.20 18.40
N ALA A 98 -0.06 -15.14 18.77
CA ALA A 98 -0.39 -16.24 19.66
C ALA A 98 -0.74 -15.76 21.08
N GLU A 99 0.08 -14.86 21.66
CA GLU A 99 -0.17 -14.28 22.98
C GLU A 99 -1.44 -13.42 22.99
N PHE A 100 -1.67 -12.64 21.94
CA PHE A 100 -2.88 -11.85 21.77
C PHE A 100 -4.12 -12.76 21.67
N SER A 101 -3.98 -13.93 21.04
CA SER A 101 -5.05 -14.93 20.99
C SER A 101 -5.41 -15.45 22.37
N GLU A 102 -4.40 -15.84 23.16
CA GLU A 102 -4.58 -16.35 24.51
C GLU A 102 -5.26 -15.33 25.42
N LYS A 103 -4.79 -14.07 25.38
CA LYS A 103 -5.32 -12.99 26.23
C LYS A 103 -6.73 -12.55 25.86
N SER A 104 -7.07 -12.57 24.58
CA SER A 104 -8.39 -12.14 24.11
C SER A 104 -9.44 -13.27 24.12
N GLY A 105 -9.01 -14.54 24.16
CA GLY A 105 -9.89 -15.69 24.04
C GLY A 105 -10.44 -15.90 22.63
N ILE A 106 -9.87 -15.22 21.63
CA ILE A 106 -10.22 -15.31 20.21
C ILE A 106 -8.96 -15.71 19.46
N THR A 107 -9.04 -16.65 18.51
CA THR A 107 -7.89 -16.97 17.66
C THR A 107 -7.56 -15.79 16.75
N TRP A 108 -6.33 -15.27 16.84
CA TRP A 108 -5.77 -14.24 15.99
C TRP A 108 -4.48 -14.75 15.33
N ARG A 109 -4.27 -14.31 14.08
CA ARG A 109 -3.08 -14.62 13.31
C ARG A 109 -2.71 -13.45 12.40
N LEU A 110 -1.49 -13.47 11.87
CA LEU A 110 -1.13 -12.62 10.75
C LEU A 110 -1.95 -13.02 9.50
N PRO A 111 -2.33 -12.05 8.65
CA PRO A 111 -2.96 -12.35 7.37
C PRO A 111 -2.00 -13.12 6.46
N THR A 112 -2.54 -13.93 5.58
CA THR A 112 -1.79 -14.53 4.47
C THR A 112 -1.49 -13.47 3.40
N ASP A 113 -0.60 -13.78 2.47
CA ASP A 113 -0.31 -12.91 1.32
C ASP A 113 -1.59 -12.54 0.56
N SER A 114 -2.43 -13.53 0.27
CA SER A 114 -3.67 -13.32 -0.49
C SER A 114 -4.69 -12.48 0.28
N GLU A 115 -4.81 -12.64 1.59
CA GLU A 115 -5.68 -11.80 2.42
C GLU A 115 -5.18 -10.35 2.47
N MET A 116 -3.87 -10.14 2.64
CA MET A 116 -3.33 -8.78 2.68
C MET A 116 -3.38 -8.09 1.31
N GLN A 117 -3.22 -8.85 0.22
CA GLN A 117 -3.41 -8.32 -1.13
C GLN A 117 -4.89 -8.07 -1.47
N SER A 118 -5.83 -8.88 -0.96
CA SER A 118 -7.25 -8.68 -1.28
C SER A 118 -7.80 -7.37 -0.74
N VAL A 119 -7.23 -6.82 0.34
CA VAL A 119 -7.63 -5.53 0.92
C VAL A 119 -6.95 -4.32 0.26
N THR A 120 -6.12 -4.56 -0.77
CA THR A 120 -5.48 -3.50 -1.55
C THR A 120 -6.47 -2.84 -2.52
N GLU A 121 -6.43 -1.53 -2.61
CA GLU A 121 -7.14 -0.73 -3.61
C GLU A 121 -6.27 -0.57 -4.88
N ASP A 122 -6.76 -1.04 -6.03
CA ASP A 122 -6.00 -0.98 -7.29
C ASP A 122 -5.98 0.42 -7.92
N ALA A 123 -6.94 1.27 -7.57
CA ALA A 123 -7.14 2.58 -8.19
C ALA A 123 -6.29 3.70 -7.59
N CYS A 124 -5.68 3.49 -6.42
CA CYS A 124 -5.02 4.54 -5.65
C CYS A 124 -3.89 3.98 -4.78
N VAL A 125 -3.05 4.88 -4.25
CA VAL A 125 -1.86 4.54 -3.45
C VAL A 125 -1.77 5.32 -2.15
N ALA A 126 -0.79 4.98 -1.31
CA ALA A 126 -0.32 5.76 -0.15
C ALA A 126 -1.36 6.11 0.95
N PRO A 127 -1.87 5.13 1.73
CA PRO A 127 -1.79 3.69 1.51
C PRO A 127 -2.84 3.23 0.49
N ALA A 128 -2.51 2.21 -0.31
CA ALA A 128 -3.43 1.53 -1.23
C ALA A 128 -4.47 0.67 -0.48
N ILE A 129 -5.13 1.20 0.54
CA ILE A 129 -6.07 0.51 1.42
C ILE A 129 -7.17 1.50 1.82
N ASN A 130 -8.41 1.01 1.95
CA ASN A 130 -9.53 1.83 2.41
C ASN A 130 -9.33 2.34 3.86
N HIS A 131 -9.02 3.62 3.99
CA HIS A 131 -8.75 4.27 5.28
C HIS A 131 -9.99 4.40 6.19
N ASN A 132 -11.20 4.29 5.64
CA ASN A 132 -12.43 4.26 6.43
C ASN A 132 -12.65 2.90 7.11
N ALA A 133 -12.12 1.82 6.52
CA ALA A 133 -12.11 0.48 7.08
C ALA A 133 -10.91 0.25 8.02
N PHE A 134 -9.71 0.67 7.61
CA PHE A 134 -8.45 0.47 8.33
C PHE A 134 -7.80 1.82 8.71
N PRO A 135 -8.23 2.44 9.82
CA PRO A 135 -7.70 3.73 10.21
C PRO A 135 -6.24 3.64 10.66
N SER A 136 -5.43 4.61 10.25
CA SER A 136 -4.04 4.80 10.73
C SER A 136 -3.06 3.66 10.42
N ILE A 137 -3.27 2.93 9.32
CA ILE A 137 -2.27 1.97 8.84
C ILE A 137 -0.99 2.68 8.38
N ALA A 138 0.18 2.12 8.70
CA ALA A 138 1.47 2.63 8.21
C ALA A 138 1.61 2.39 6.69
N VAL A 139 2.35 3.25 5.99
CA VAL A 139 2.67 3.10 4.56
C VAL A 139 4.03 2.40 4.42
N GLU A 140 4.05 1.09 4.69
CA GLU A 140 5.28 0.28 4.85
C GLU A 140 5.05 -1.18 4.45
N ASN A 141 6.10 -2.02 4.51
CA ASN A 141 5.96 -3.46 4.36
C ASN A 141 5.30 -4.05 5.61
N HIS A 142 4.20 -4.78 5.44
CA HIS A 142 3.49 -5.44 6.54
C HIS A 142 3.69 -6.94 6.49
N TRP A 143 4.09 -7.55 7.61
CA TRP A 143 4.31 -8.99 7.66
C TRP A 143 3.05 -9.78 7.32
N THR A 144 3.24 -10.88 6.58
CA THR A 144 2.22 -11.90 6.35
C THR A 144 2.63 -13.23 6.97
N SER A 145 1.68 -14.12 7.22
CA SER A 145 1.92 -15.49 7.72
C SER A 145 2.43 -16.45 6.64
N SER A 146 2.36 -16.04 5.37
CA SER A 146 2.74 -16.87 4.25
C SER A 146 4.24 -17.21 4.24
N LYS A 147 4.50 -18.41 3.74
CA LYS A 147 5.83 -18.99 3.66
C LYS A 147 6.36 -18.89 2.22
N GLY A 148 7.51 -18.24 2.04
CA GLY A 148 8.21 -18.16 0.75
C GLY A 148 9.28 -19.24 0.55
N LEU A 149 10.18 -18.99 -0.40
CA LEU A 149 11.44 -19.74 -0.57
C LEU A 149 12.49 -19.20 0.42
N HIS A 150 13.42 -20.04 0.89
CA HIS A 150 14.48 -19.66 1.86
C HIS A 150 13.95 -19.07 3.18
N GLN A 151 13.01 -19.78 3.81
CA GLN A 151 12.27 -19.35 5.01
C GLN A 151 13.12 -19.19 6.27
N ASP A 152 14.32 -19.77 6.26
CA ASP A 152 15.30 -19.61 7.31
C ASP A 152 15.80 -18.16 7.41
N ILE A 153 15.85 -17.45 6.28
CA ILE A 153 16.39 -16.08 6.18
C ILE A 153 15.33 -15.06 5.78
N PHE A 154 14.40 -15.44 4.89
CA PHE A 154 13.45 -14.50 4.29
C PHE A 154 12.00 -14.84 4.55
N ARG A 155 11.19 -13.79 4.65
CA ARG A 155 9.74 -13.84 4.82
C ARG A 155 9.04 -12.92 3.82
N CYS A 156 7.72 -13.05 3.78
CA CYS A 156 6.84 -12.28 2.91
C CYS A 156 6.20 -11.11 3.64
N ALA A 157 6.12 -9.98 2.95
CA ALA A 157 5.41 -8.81 3.40
C ALA A 157 4.70 -8.14 2.22
N VAL A 158 3.57 -7.51 2.48
CA VAL A 158 2.85 -6.70 1.49
C VAL A 158 3.09 -5.23 1.80
N ASN A 159 3.56 -4.49 0.81
CA ASN A 159 3.81 -3.07 0.92
C ASN A 159 2.50 -2.28 0.76
N THR A 160 2.07 -1.58 1.80
CA THR A 160 0.78 -0.87 1.81
C THR A 160 0.78 0.42 1.00
N TYR A 161 1.91 0.87 0.44
CA TYR A 161 1.89 1.97 -0.55
C TYR A 161 1.09 1.56 -1.79
N SER A 162 1.23 0.31 -2.26
CA SER A 162 0.68 -0.15 -3.55
C SER A 162 0.17 -1.60 -3.55
N GLY A 163 0.12 -2.27 -2.40
CA GLY A 163 -0.25 -3.69 -2.25
C GLY A 163 0.75 -4.70 -2.83
N ARG A 164 1.99 -4.28 -3.13
CA ARG A 164 3.00 -5.17 -3.73
C ARG A 164 3.52 -6.18 -2.71
N LEU A 165 3.46 -7.47 -3.07
CA LEU A 165 4.06 -8.56 -2.30
C LEU A 165 5.57 -8.65 -2.53
N SER A 166 6.35 -8.80 -1.45
CA SER A 166 7.78 -9.06 -1.48
C SER A 166 8.15 -10.17 -0.51
N CYS A 167 8.71 -11.28 -1.03
CA CYS A 167 9.12 -12.44 -0.23
C CYS A 167 10.64 -12.52 0.01
N ARG A 168 11.34 -11.39 -0.10
CA ARG A 168 12.77 -11.25 0.19
C ARG A 168 13.02 -10.24 1.31
N GLN A 169 12.14 -10.22 2.30
CA GLN A 169 12.32 -9.40 3.49
C GLN A 169 13.13 -10.21 4.53
N PRO A 170 14.26 -9.69 5.04
CA PRO A 170 15.02 -10.39 6.06
C PRO A 170 14.14 -10.62 7.31
N ARG A 171 14.11 -11.86 7.83
CA ARG A 171 13.19 -12.29 8.88
C ARG A 171 13.34 -11.53 10.20
N ASP A 172 14.51 -10.96 10.45
CA ASP A 172 14.94 -10.29 11.68
C ASP A 172 14.68 -8.78 11.70
N VAL A 173 14.19 -8.18 10.61
CA VAL A 173 13.86 -6.74 10.58
C VAL A 173 12.51 -6.47 11.24
N GLY A 174 12.42 -5.37 11.99
CA GLY A 174 11.15 -4.90 12.54
C GLY A 174 10.22 -4.38 11.46
N GLN A 175 9.02 -4.96 11.33
CA GLN A 175 7.97 -4.46 10.44
C GLN A 175 6.61 -4.44 11.15
N PRO A 176 5.70 -3.53 10.74
CA PRO A 176 4.32 -3.56 11.21
C PRO A 176 3.58 -4.79 10.67
N PHE A 177 2.45 -5.11 11.29
CA PHE A 177 1.59 -6.20 10.84
C PHE A 177 0.15 -6.00 11.31
N MET A 178 -0.76 -6.63 10.59
CA MET A 178 -2.18 -6.64 10.89
C MET A 178 -2.57 -7.98 11.51
N LEU A 179 -3.74 -8.03 12.15
CA LEU A 179 -4.31 -9.25 12.71
C LEU A 179 -5.64 -9.58 12.05
N VAL A 180 -5.84 -10.85 11.74
CA VAL A 180 -7.11 -11.41 11.29
C VAL A 180 -7.52 -12.55 12.21
N ARG A 181 -8.83 -12.79 12.32
CA ARG A 181 -9.33 -13.94 13.07
C ARG A 181 -8.86 -15.24 12.41
N GLY A 182 -8.39 -16.17 13.22
CA GLY A 182 -8.14 -17.54 12.83
C GLY A 182 -9.41 -18.39 12.89
N ASP A 183 -9.37 -19.51 12.17
CA ASP A 183 -10.40 -20.55 12.23
C ASP A 183 -10.32 -21.36 13.54
#